data_AF-A0A6G4N2I6-F1
#
_entry.id   AF-A0A6G4N2I6-F1
#
_cell.length_a   1.000
_cell.length_b   1.000
_cell.length_c   1.000
_cell.angle_alpha   90.00
_cell.angle_beta   90.00
_cell.angle_gamma   90.00
#
_symmetry.space_group_name_H-M   'P 1'
#
loop_
_entity.id
_entity.type
_entity.pdbx_description
1 polymer ?
#
loop_
_entity_poly.entity_id
_entity_poly.type
_entity_poly.pdbx_seq_one_letter_code
_entity_poly.pdbx_strand_id
1 'polypeptide(L)' 'FKIEFGKTETGQILLADEISPDTCRIWDKATNANFDKDVYRNNTGSLIETYQIFLNKLEDLK' A
#
# COMPACT_ATOMS: atom_id res chain seq x y z
N PHE A 1 2.85 -0.89 -8.17
CA PHE A 1 1.49 -0.66 -7.63
C PHE A 1 0.47 -1.03 -8.70
N LYS A 2 -0.77 -1.32 -8.31
CA LYS A 2 -1.93 -1.55 -9.17
C LYS A 2 -2.99 -0.50 -8.81
N ILE A 3 -3.66 0.03 -9.83
CA ILE A 3 -4.73 1.01 -9.68
C ILE A 3 -5.90 0.64 -10.59
N GLU A 4 -7.09 1.07 -10.21
CA GLU A 4 -8.29 0.95 -11.02
C GLU A 4 -8.95 2.32 -11.21
N PHE A 5 -9.67 2.47 -12.32
CA PHE A 5 -10.37 3.70 -12.65
C PHE A 5 -11.86 3.43 -12.83
N GLY A 6 -12.67 4.34 -12.30
CA GLY A 6 -14.11 4.38 -12.52
C GLY A 6 -14.49 5.52 -13.46
N LYS A 7 -15.70 5.45 -14.01
CA LYS A 7 -16.30 6.52 -14.82
C LYS A 7 -17.49 7.11 -14.05
N THR A 8 -17.53 8.42 -13.89
CA THR A 8 -18.67 9.12 -13.28
C THR A 8 -19.89 9.10 -14.21
N GLU A 9 -21.06 9.46 -13.69
CA GLU A 9 -22.29 9.62 -14.49
C GLU A 9 -22.12 10.63 -15.63
N THR A 10 -21.34 11.69 -15.41
CA THR A 10 -21.01 12.71 -16.43
C THR A 10 -19.91 12.26 -17.39
N GLY A 11 -19.36 11.06 -17.19
CA GLY A 11 -18.37 10.43 -18.06
C GLY A 11 -16.92 10.76 -17.75
N GLN A 12 -16.64 11.45 -16.64
CA GLN A 12 -15.28 11.72 -16.18
C GLN A 12 -14.61 10.44 -15.67
N ILE A 13 -13.36 10.22 -16.03
CA ILE A 13 -12.55 9.12 -15.49
C ILE A 13 -11.91 9.58 -14.18
N LEU A 14 -12.12 8.83 -13.10
CA LEU A 14 -11.55 9.08 -11.78
C LEU A 14 -10.78 7.85 -11.29
N LEU A 15 -9.70 8.11 -10.55
CA LEU A 15 -9.03 7.06 -9.78
C LEU A 15 -10.00 6.52 -8.72
N ALA A 16 -10.06 5.20 -8.61
CA ALA A 16 -10.99 4.50 -7.73
C ALA A 16 -10.24 3.41 -6.92
N ASP A 17 -10.97 2.39 -6.46
CA ASP A 17 -10.45 1.26 -5.69
C ASP A 17 -9.67 1.76 -4.45
N GLU A 18 -8.53 1.15 -4.13
CA GLU A 18 -7.73 1.48 -2.96
C GLU A 18 -6.25 1.65 -3.28
N ILE A 19 -5.59 2.52 -2.50
CA ILE A 19 -4.14 2.62 -2.44
C ILE A 19 -3.72 2.18 -1.05
N SER A 20 -3.26 0.94 -0.94
CA SER A 20 -2.91 0.29 0.32
C SER A 20 -1.64 -0.54 0.13
N PRO A 21 -1.02 -1.05 1.21
CA PRO A 21 0.06 -2.01 1.08
C PRO A 21 -0.38 -3.36 0.47
N ASP A 22 -1.68 -3.58 0.23
CA ASP A 22 -2.18 -4.71 -0.56
C ASP A 22 -1.97 -4.51 -2.07
N THR A 23 -2.16 -3.28 -2.56
CA THR A 23 -2.09 -2.91 -3.99
C THR A 23 -0.75 -2.32 -4.42
N CYS A 24 0.12 -2.00 -3.46
CA CYS A 24 1.46 -1.45 -3.67
C CYS A 24 2.56 -2.42 -3.25
N ARG A 25 3.74 -2.32 -3.88
CA ARG A 25 4.98 -2.87 -3.32
C ARG A 25 5.78 -1.74 -2.71
N ILE A 26 6.13 -1.86 -1.45
CA ILE A 26 6.66 -0.77 -0.64
C ILE A 26 7.89 -1.26 0.11
N TRP A 27 9.04 -0.77 -0.34
CA TRP A 27 10.34 -1.19 0.19
C TRP A 27 11.09 0.04 0.68
N ASP A 28 11.56 -0.03 1.92
CA ASP A 28 12.40 1.00 2.50
C ASP A 28 13.75 1.06 1.76
N LYS A 29 14.11 2.22 1.22
CA LYS A 29 15.34 2.36 0.42
C LYS A 29 16.63 2.15 1.24
N ALA A 30 16.62 2.49 2.52
CA ALA A 30 17.83 2.42 3.36
C ALA A 30 18.02 1.03 3.96
N THR A 31 16.92 0.38 4.36
CA THR A 31 16.94 -0.87 5.12
C THR A 31 16.51 -2.10 4.32
N ASN A 32 15.96 -1.92 3.11
CA ASN A 32 15.27 -2.96 2.34
C ASN A 32 14.12 -3.64 3.10
N ALA A 33 13.58 -2.99 4.14
CA ALA A 33 12.41 -3.49 4.84
C ALA A 33 11.20 -3.47 3.91
N ASN A 34 10.48 -4.59 3.86
CA ASN A 34 9.26 -4.74 3.09
C ASN A 34 8.05 -4.37 3.96
N PHE A 35 7.21 -3.46 3.46
CA PHE A 35 6.00 -2.96 4.13
C PHE A 35 4.68 -3.40 3.48
N ASP A 36 4.71 -4.35 2.55
CA ASP A 36 3.58 -4.72 1.72
C ASP A 36 3.11 -6.18 1.90
N LYS A 37 2.05 -6.54 1.17
CA LYS A 37 1.42 -7.87 1.22
C LYS A 37 2.34 -9.03 0.87
N ASP A 38 3.51 -8.79 0.27
CA ASP A 38 4.52 -9.84 0.09
C ASP A 38 5.03 -10.40 1.43
N VAL A 39 4.88 -9.68 2.55
CA VAL A 39 5.13 -10.23 3.90
C VAL A 39 4.25 -11.46 4.17
N TYR A 40 2.97 -11.38 3.80
CA TYR A 40 2.05 -12.52 3.88
C TYR A 40 2.37 -13.57 2.80
N ARG A 41 2.56 -13.16 1.54
CA ARG A 41 2.80 -14.10 0.42
C ARG A 41 4.05 -14.97 0.63
N ASN A 42 5.10 -14.38 1.21
CA ASN A 42 6.38 -15.04 1.41
C ASN A 42 6.56 -15.55 2.85
N ASN A 43 5.55 -15.39 3.71
CA ASN A 43 5.58 -15.81 5.12
C ASN A 43 6.79 -15.26 5.90
N THR A 44 7.10 -13.97 5.73
CA THR A 44 8.32 -13.35 6.29
C THR A 44 8.07 -12.55 7.57
N GLY A 45 6.83 -12.51 8.08
CA GLY A 45 6.50 -11.77 9.29
C GLY A 45 5.01 -11.56 9.50
N SER A 46 4.67 -10.70 10.47
CA SER A 46 3.28 -10.34 10.79
C SER A 46 2.77 -9.22 9.89
N LEU A 47 1.75 -9.52 9.07
CA LEU A 47 1.16 -8.55 8.14
C LEU A 47 0.59 -7.32 8.87
N ILE A 48 -0.10 -7.54 10.01
CA ILE A 48 -0.75 -6.46 10.77
C ILE A 48 0.30 -5.51 11.35
N GLU A 49 1.36 -6.05 11.95
CA GLU A 49 2.45 -5.23 12.50
C GLU A 49 3.16 -4.43 11.41
N THR A 50 3.45 -5.08 10.28
CA THR A 50 4.05 -4.41 9.11
C THR A 50 3.21 -3.22 8.65
N TYR A 51 1.89 -3.39 8.55
CA TYR A 51 1.00 -2.31 8.08
C TYR A 51 0.89 -1.18 9.11
N GLN A 52 0.88 -1.51 10.41
CA GLN A 52 0.88 -0.51 11.48
C GLN A 52 2.18 0.32 11.48
N ILE A 53 3.33 -0.32 11.30
CA ILE A 53 4.62 0.39 11.19
C ILE A 53 4.61 1.34 9.99
N PHE A 54 4.08 0.89 8.86
CA PHE A 54 3.98 1.73 7.67
C PHE A 54 3.03 2.91 7.87
N LEU A 55 1.89 2.70 8.52
CA LEU A 55 0.96 3.79 8.88
C LEU A 55 1.66 4.83 9.76
N ASN A 56 2.35 4.41 10.82
CA ASN A 56 3.07 5.33 11.70
C ASN A 56 4.10 6.18 10.91
N LYS A 57 4.85 5.57 9.99
CA LYS A 57 5.78 6.30 9.10
C LYS A 57 5.08 7.35 8.24
N LEU A 58 3.88 7.06 7.73
CA LEU A 58 3.10 8.02 6.94
C LEU A 58 2.57 9.17 7.81
N GLU A 59 2.19 8.88 9.05
CA GLU A 59 1.72 9.90 9.99
C GLU A 59 2.85 10.84 10.44
N ASP A 60 4.07 10.34 10.56
CA ASP A 60 5.26 11.14 10.87
C ASP A 60 5.66 12.13 9.75
N LEU A 61 5.07 12.02 8.54
CA LEU A 61 5.29 12.96 7.44
C LEU A 61 4.39 14.20 7.50
N LYS A 62 3.38 14.21 8.39
CA LYS A 62 2.46 15.33 8.58
C LYS A 62 3.12 16.48 9.33
#